data_AF-A0A9D8JG13-F1
#
_entry.id   AF-A0A9D8JG13-F1
#
_cell.length_a   1.000
_cell.length_b   1.000
_cell.length_c   1.000
_cell.angle_alpha   90.00
_cell.angle_beta   90.00
_cell.angle_gamma   90.00
#
_symmetry.space_group_name_H-M   'P 1'
#
loop_
_entity.id
_entity.type
_entity.pdbx_description
1 polymer ?
#
loop_
_entity_poly.entity_id
_entity_poly.type
_entity_poly.pdbx_seq_one_letter_code
_entity_poly.pdbx_strand_id
1 'polypeptide(L)'
;MPLGTLTAGVNYDIFAYASSGSVLLDPPVAWTNDTTRATALTRQNGILIKSGAPTRRYLGTFRTTSTTTTEDSSLKRFVFNITNQLPRSLRRIESTSSWNYGSHTLRPANNSTTNRVEVLIGDLGPLVNLHVQEWGRSTVADYIAVAIGEDSTSAASPNAVTSSAGTDSSSPTLDSTLSSHLVVTPTVGYHYYQWLESGSPNGITLFRGTAVSGGVTTYGGMIGVVNY
;
A
#
# COMPACT_ATOMS: atom_id res chain seq x y z
N MET A 1 -14.91 23.32 -6.08
CA MET A 1 -14.91 22.58 -7.35
C MET A 1 -15.50 21.20 -7.10
N PRO A 2 -16.53 20.77 -7.85
CA PRO A 2 -17.21 19.50 -7.58
C PRO A 2 -16.37 18.30 -8.07
N LEU A 3 -16.32 17.23 -7.27
CA LEU A 3 -15.73 15.96 -7.71
C LEU A 3 -16.57 15.25 -8.77
N GLY A 4 -17.88 15.50 -8.82
CA GLY A 4 -18.90 14.74 -9.58
C GLY A 4 -18.67 14.54 -11.08
N THR A 5 -17.70 15.24 -11.67
CA THR A 5 -17.32 15.12 -13.08
C THR A 5 -15.99 14.40 -13.30
N LEU A 6 -15.32 13.98 -12.23
CA LEU A 6 -14.04 13.27 -12.28
C LEU A 6 -14.27 11.77 -12.45
N THR A 7 -13.30 11.09 -13.05
CA THR A 7 -13.28 9.65 -13.24
C THR A 7 -12.81 8.98 -11.94
N ALA A 8 -13.45 7.86 -11.57
CA ALA A 8 -13.03 7.06 -10.42
C ALA A 8 -11.70 6.35 -10.69
N GLY A 9 -10.85 6.19 -9.66
CA GLY A 9 -9.58 5.49 -9.79
C GLY A 9 -8.53 6.26 -10.59
N VAL A 10 -8.65 7.60 -10.69
CA VAL A 10 -7.70 8.44 -11.44
C VAL A 10 -6.99 9.39 -10.48
N ASN A 11 -5.70 9.62 -10.75
CA ASN A 11 -4.87 10.59 -10.05
C ASN A 11 -5.06 11.97 -10.68
N TYR A 12 -5.16 13.01 -9.86
CA TYR A 12 -5.39 14.39 -10.28
C TYR A 12 -4.45 15.35 -9.56
N ASP A 13 -3.78 16.20 -10.33
CA ASP A 13 -3.00 17.29 -9.79
C ASP A 13 -3.83 18.53 -9.53
N ILE A 14 -3.51 19.19 -8.44
CA ILE A 14 -4.06 20.49 -8.10
C ILE A 14 -2.97 21.55 -8.20
N PHE A 15 -3.29 22.60 -8.96
CA PHE A 15 -2.46 23.78 -9.08
C PHE A 15 -3.21 25.01 -8.58
N ALA A 16 -2.48 25.97 -8.05
CA ALA A 16 -2.99 27.29 -7.70
C ALA A 16 -2.33 28.38 -8.55
N TYR A 17 -3.08 29.44 -8.81
CA TYR A 17 -2.60 30.64 -9.50
C TYR A 17 -3.20 31.89 -8.85
N ALA A 18 -2.49 33.01 -8.98
CA ALA A 18 -2.99 34.30 -8.54
C ALA A 18 -3.77 34.98 -9.67
N SER A 19 -4.92 35.56 -9.35
CA SER A 19 -5.74 36.36 -10.27
C SER A 19 -6.39 37.50 -9.50
N SER A 20 -6.15 38.74 -9.92
CA SER A 20 -6.74 39.96 -9.33
C SER A 20 -6.68 40.00 -7.79
N GLY A 21 -5.52 39.68 -7.20
CA GLY A 21 -5.31 39.71 -5.76
C GLY A 21 -5.85 38.49 -4.97
N SER A 22 -6.42 37.50 -5.65
CA SER A 22 -6.92 36.25 -5.04
C SER A 22 -6.13 35.04 -5.51
N VAL A 23 -6.07 34.00 -4.67
CA VAL A 23 -5.54 32.68 -5.05
C VAL A 23 -6.70 31.79 -5.51
N LEU A 24 -6.62 31.31 -6.74
CA LEU A 24 -7.60 30.43 -7.35
C LEU A 24 -6.97 29.06 -7.64
N LEU A 25 -7.81 28.03 -7.76
CA LEU A 25 -7.40 26.68 -8.16
C LEU A 25 -7.64 26.49 -9.66
N ASP A 26 -6.66 25.91 -10.34
CA ASP A 26 -6.82 25.39 -11.70
C ASP A 26 -7.74 24.16 -11.65
N PRO A 27 -8.48 23.83 -12.74
CA PRO A 27 -9.15 22.55 -12.84
C PRO A 27 -8.17 21.37 -12.62
N PRO A 28 -8.62 20.24 -12.03
CA PRO A 28 -7.74 19.13 -11.69
C PRO A 28 -7.21 18.52 -12.98
N VAL A 29 -5.91 18.28 -13.01
CA VAL A 29 -5.25 17.72 -14.19
C VAL A 29 -5.14 16.22 -14.01
N ALA A 30 -5.90 15.45 -14.79
CA ALA A 30 -5.86 13.99 -14.78
C ALA A 30 -4.47 13.49 -15.21
N TRP A 31 -4.00 12.44 -14.55
CA TRP A 31 -2.85 11.68 -15.01
C TRP A 31 -3.25 10.78 -16.19
N THR A 32 -2.25 10.36 -16.97
CA THR A 32 -2.46 9.42 -18.07
C THR A 32 -2.75 8.01 -17.55
N ASN A 33 -2.08 7.60 -16.48
CA ASN A 33 -2.31 6.34 -15.79
C ASN A 33 -1.86 6.46 -14.32
N ASP A 34 -1.83 5.34 -13.60
CA ASP A 34 -1.52 5.30 -12.17
C ASP A 34 -0.13 5.83 -11.81
N THR A 35 0.85 5.83 -12.73
CA THR A 35 2.23 6.24 -12.48
C THR A 35 2.76 7.32 -13.42
N THR A 36 1.97 7.73 -14.43
CA THR A 36 2.39 8.67 -15.47
C THR A 36 1.49 9.90 -15.52
N ARG A 37 2.08 11.08 -15.30
CA ARG A 37 1.40 12.38 -15.38
C ARG A 37 1.11 12.75 -16.85
N ALA A 38 -0.06 13.32 -17.13
CA ALA A 38 -0.34 13.87 -18.46
C ALA A 38 0.40 15.20 -18.71
N THR A 39 0.67 15.96 -17.64
CA THR A 39 1.48 17.18 -17.68
C THR A 39 2.58 17.06 -16.63
N ALA A 40 3.83 17.18 -17.07
CA ALA A 40 4.97 17.10 -16.17
C ALA A 40 5.01 18.30 -15.20
N LEU A 41 5.65 18.08 -14.04
CA LEU A 41 6.05 19.15 -13.14
C LEU A 41 7.43 19.66 -13.53
N THR A 42 7.64 20.96 -13.40
CA THR A 42 8.97 21.59 -13.55
C THR A 42 9.23 22.48 -12.33
N ARG A 43 10.49 22.86 -12.09
CA ARG A 43 10.83 23.77 -11.00
C ARG A 43 11.09 25.17 -11.56
N GLN A 44 10.51 26.16 -10.90
CA GLN A 44 10.86 27.56 -11.07
C GLN A 44 11.15 28.14 -9.68
N ASN A 45 12.35 28.69 -9.50
CA ASN A 45 12.81 29.21 -8.20
C ASN A 45 12.63 28.20 -7.06
N GLY A 46 12.91 26.92 -7.31
CA GLY A 46 12.75 25.83 -6.35
C GLY A 46 11.31 25.33 -6.13
N ILE A 47 10.31 26.05 -6.63
CA ILE A 47 8.89 25.72 -6.49
C ILE A 47 8.44 24.84 -7.65
N LEU A 48 7.72 23.75 -7.36
CA LEU A 48 7.10 22.92 -8.38
C LEU A 48 5.92 23.66 -9.03
N ILE A 49 5.93 23.70 -10.36
CA ILE A 49 4.96 24.35 -11.21
C ILE A 49 4.52 23.42 -12.34
N LYS A 50 3.37 23.74 -12.95
CA LYS A 50 2.87 23.07 -14.14
C LYS A 50 3.79 23.38 -15.34
N SER A 51 4.34 22.35 -16.00
CA SER A 51 5.17 22.55 -17.19
C SER A 51 4.41 23.33 -18.28
N GLY A 52 5.07 24.30 -18.90
CA GLY A 52 4.46 25.20 -19.89
C GLY A 52 3.52 26.27 -19.32
N ALA A 53 3.29 26.31 -18.00
CA ALA A 53 2.40 27.29 -17.36
C ALA A 53 3.01 27.82 -16.03
N PRO A 54 4.03 28.69 -16.09
CA PRO A 54 4.86 29.06 -14.94
C PRO A 54 4.14 29.79 -13.80
N THR A 55 2.94 30.32 -14.04
CA THR A 55 2.12 30.97 -13.01
C THR A 55 1.28 29.98 -12.17
N ARG A 56 1.39 28.66 -12.42
CA ARG A 56 0.59 27.61 -11.78
C ARG A 56 1.46 26.80 -10.83
N ARG A 57 1.37 27.10 -9.54
CA ARG A 57 2.09 26.39 -8.46
C ARG A 57 1.40 25.07 -8.14
N TYR A 58 2.16 23.99 -8.09
CA TYR A 58 1.68 22.68 -7.66
C TYR A 58 1.40 22.68 -6.14
N LEU A 59 0.23 22.16 -5.74
CA LEU A 59 -0.16 22.01 -4.34
C LEU A 59 -0.11 20.56 -3.86
N GLY A 60 -0.31 19.60 -4.76
CA GLY A 60 -0.44 18.20 -4.41
C GLY A 60 -1.20 17.40 -5.45
N THR A 61 -1.36 16.11 -5.17
CA THR A 61 -2.11 15.18 -6.01
C THR A 61 -3.12 14.45 -5.12
N PHE A 62 -4.30 14.17 -5.66
CA PHE A 62 -5.24 13.24 -5.02
C PHE A 62 -5.70 12.15 -5.98
N ARG A 63 -6.18 11.01 -5.45
CA ARG A 63 -6.79 9.93 -6.23
C ARG A 63 -8.23 9.74 -5.82
N THR A 64 -9.12 9.60 -6.80
CA THR A 64 -10.55 9.36 -6.56
C THR A 64 -10.82 7.89 -6.26
N THR A 65 -11.71 7.60 -5.31
CA THR A 65 -12.27 6.26 -5.06
C THR A 65 -13.60 6.05 -5.77
N SER A 66 -14.31 7.13 -6.09
CA SER A 66 -15.53 7.17 -6.88
C SER A 66 -15.57 8.50 -7.66
N THR A 67 -16.61 8.71 -8.47
CA THR A 67 -16.82 10.00 -9.15
C THR A 67 -17.16 11.15 -8.20
N THR A 68 -17.37 10.90 -6.90
CA THR A 68 -17.71 11.94 -5.91
C THR A 68 -16.83 11.90 -4.66
N THR A 69 -15.90 10.96 -4.57
CA THR A 69 -15.17 10.66 -3.34
C THR A 69 -13.68 10.47 -3.59
N THR A 70 -12.87 10.96 -2.65
CA THR A 70 -11.45 10.60 -2.43
C THR A 70 -11.31 10.06 -1.01
N GLU A 71 -10.19 9.42 -0.69
CA GLU A 71 -9.97 8.77 0.61
C GLU A 71 -8.61 9.15 1.21
N ASP A 72 -8.62 9.51 2.49
CA ASP A 72 -7.39 9.59 3.29
C ASP A 72 -7.63 8.89 4.63
N SER A 73 -7.47 7.57 4.61
CA SER A 73 -7.66 6.66 5.74
C SER A 73 -6.36 5.92 6.05
N SER A 74 -6.33 5.14 7.13
CA SER A 74 -5.18 4.25 7.39
C SER A 74 -5.07 3.13 6.35
N LEU A 75 -6.12 2.82 5.61
CA LEU A 75 -6.07 1.81 4.55
C LEU A 75 -5.57 2.42 3.23
N LYS A 76 -5.99 3.64 2.92
CA LYS A 76 -5.67 4.34 1.67
C LYS A 76 -5.29 5.79 1.92
N ARG A 77 -4.08 6.16 1.51
CA ARG A 77 -3.55 7.53 1.62
C ARG A 77 -3.57 8.20 0.25
N PHE A 78 -4.74 8.61 -0.24
CA PHE A 78 -4.91 9.17 -1.58
C PHE A 78 -4.86 10.69 -1.65
N VAL A 79 -4.36 11.37 -0.62
CA VAL A 79 -4.16 12.82 -0.63
C VAL A 79 -2.70 13.11 -0.30
N PHE A 80 -1.95 13.53 -1.32
CA PHE A 80 -0.56 13.96 -1.21
C PHE A 80 -0.47 15.48 -1.12
N ASN A 81 0.23 16.00 -0.12
CA ASN A 81 0.44 17.42 0.08
C ASN A 81 1.93 17.77 -0.05
N ILE A 82 2.28 18.67 -0.96
CA ILE A 82 3.69 19.04 -1.18
C ILE A 82 4.25 19.95 -0.08
N THR A 83 3.41 20.66 0.67
CA THR A 83 3.86 21.70 1.62
C THR A 83 3.80 21.30 3.09
N ASN A 84 3.03 20.27 3.45
CA ASN A 84 2.90 19.83 4.84
C ASN A 84 2.99 18.30 4.94
N GLN A 85 4.23 17.81 4.83
CA GLN A 85 4.52 16.39 4.85
C GLN A 85 4.69 15.88 6.29
N LEU A 86 3.78 15.00 6.73
CA LEU A 86 3.79 14.44 8.08
C LEU A 86 3.64 12.92 8.01
N PRO A 87 4.30 12.15 8.88
CA PRO A 87 4.12 10.71 8.95
C PRO A 87 2.64 10.35 9.16
N ARG A 88 2.06 9.57 8.25
CA ARG A 88 0.68 9.10 8.31
C ARG A 88 0.65 7.59 8.42
N SER A 89 -0.18 7.06 9.31
CA SER A 89 -0.26 5.62 9.57
C SER A 89 -0.87 4.85 8.39
N LEU A 90 -0.37 3.65 8.15
CA LEU A 90 -0.93 2.65 7.26
C LEU A 90 -1.31 1.41 8.10
N ARG A 91 -2.49 0.84 7.87
CA ARG A 91 -2.98 -0.32 8.62
C ARG A 91 -4.03 -1.13 7.86
N ARG A 92 -3.82 -2.44 7.82
CA ARG A 92 -4.80 -3.45 7.43
C ARG A 92 -4.70 -4.67 8.34
N ILE A 93 -5.80 -5.02 9.02
CA ILE A 93 -5.92 -6.22 9.86
C ILE A 93 -6.97 -7.14 9.22
N GLU A 94 -6.66 -8.44 9.11
CA GLU A 94 -7.62 -9.42 8.62
C GLU A 94 -8.59 -9.83 9.73
N SER A 95 -9.89 -9.71 9.47
CA SER A 95 -10.97 -10.04 10.39
C SER A 95 -11.30 -11.53 10.43
N THR A 96 -11.05 -12.28 9.35
CA THR A 96 -11.25 -13.73 9.35
C THR A 96 -10.34 -14.37 10.38
N SER A 97 -10.89 -15.29 11.20
CA SER A 97 -10.13 -15.90 12.29
C SER A 97 -8.98 -16.76 11.79
N SER A 98 -9.26 -17.62 10.81
CA SER A 98 -8.27 -18.47 10.17
C SER A 98 -8.74 -18.97 8.81
N TRP A 99 -7.80 -19.36 7.96
CA TRP A 99 -8.05 -19.99 6.66
C TRP A 99 -6.94 -20.99 6.34
N ASN A 100 -7.20 -21.90 5.40
CA ASN A 100 -6.21 -22.88 4.95
C ASN A 100 -5.61 -22.50 3.59
N TYR A 101 -4.33 -22.77 3.40
CA TYR A 101 -3.67 -22.62 2.11
C TYR A 101 -2.40 -23.44 1.96
N GLY A 102 -2.47 -24.53 1.19
CA GLY A 102 -1.32 -25.38 0.91
C GLY A 102 -0.82 -25.23 -0.53
N SER A 103 0.03 -24.23 -0.78
CA SER A 103 0.80 -24.11 -2.03
C SER A 103 1.97 -23.16 -1.82
N HIS A 104 3.11 -23.50 -2.41
CA HIS A 104 4.32 -22.69 -2.37
C HIS A 104 4.25 -21.42 -3.24
N THR A 105 3.20 -21.27 -4.03
CA THR A 105 2.96 -20.04 -4.79
C THR A 105 2.56 -18.93 -3.84
N LEU A 106 3.19 -17.75 -3.95
CA LEU A 106 2.73 -16.59 -3.19
C LEU A 106 1.39 -16.10 -3.74
N ARG A 107 0.47 -15.76 -2.83
CA ARG A 107 -0.82 -15.15 -3.19
C ARG A 107 -1.27 -14.16 -2.12
N PRO A 108 -2.30 -13.32 -2.40
CA PRO A 108 -2.87 -12.43 -1.40
C PRO A 108 -3.36 -13.22 -0.20
N ALA A 109 -3.02 -12.74 1.01
CA ALA A 109 -3.43 -13.38 2.24
C ALA A 109 -4.94 -13.60 2.28
N ASN A 110 -5.39 -14.78 2.70
CA ASN A 110 -6.80 -15.18 2.72
C ASN A 110 -7.52 -15.08 1.34
N ASN A 111 -6.78 -15.14 0.24
CA ASN A 111 -7.27 -14.93 -1.13
C ASN A 111 -7.88 -13.54 -1.34
N SER A 112 -7.53 -12.59 -0.48
CA SER A 112 -8.15 -11.30 -0.47
C SER A 112 -7.18 -10.25 -0.97
N THR A 113 -7.49 -9.69 -2.13
CA THR A 113 -6.80 -8.49 -2.61
C THR A 113 -7.14 -7.27 -1.74
N THR A 114 -8.01 -7.36 -0.74
CA THR A 114 -8.21 -6.25 0.22
C THR A 114 -7.21 -6.28 1.37
N ASN A 115 -6.40 -7.33 1.51
CA ASN A 115 -5.31 -7.41 2.47
C ASN A 115 -4.07 -6.64 1.99
N ARG A 116 -4.27 -5.36 1.70
CA ARG A 116 -3.24 -4.41 1.27
C ARG A 116 -3.42 -3.07 1.94
N VAL A 117 -2.41 -2.22 1.82
CA VAL A 117 -2.53 -0.77 2.02
C VAL A 117 -2.16 -0.06 0.73
N GLU A 118 -2.68 1.16 0.54
CA GLU A 118 -2.57 1.89 -0.72
C GLU A 118 -2.11 3.33 -0.48
N VAL A 119 -1.22 3.84 -1.33
CA VAL A 119 -0.66 5.19 -1.22
C VAL A 119 -0.65 5.90 -2.58
N LEU A 120 -0.64 7.23 -2.53
CA LEU A 120 -0.43 8.08 -3.69
C LEU A 120 0.76 8.99 -3.45
N ILE A 121 1.72 8.94 -4.35
CA ILE A 121 2.99 9.67 -4.30
C ILE A 121 2.95 10.77 -5.36
N GLY A 122 2.79 12.02 -4.92
CA GLY A 122 2.70 13.17 -5.82
C GLY A 122 4.06 13.76 -6.22
N ASP A 123 5.09 13.64 -5.40
CA ASP A 123 6.46 13.99 -5.76
C ASP A 123 7.41 12.98 -5.12
N LEU A 124 8.62 12.85 -5.66
CA LEU A 124 9.64 11.98 -5.12
C LEU A 124 10.05 12.40 -3.71
N GLY A 125 10.51 11.44 -2.91
CA GLY A 125 11.03 11.69 -1.56
C GLY A 125 10.27 11.02 -0.41
N PRO A 126 8.96 10.72 -0.51
CA PRO A 126 8.29 10.01 0.57
C PRO A 126 8.87 8.63 0.81
N LEU A 127 9.01 8.28 2.07
CA LEU A 127 9.38 6.94 2.52
C LEU A 127 8.12 6.18 2.91
N VAL A 128 7.98 4.96 2.43
CA VAL A 128 7.02 3.97 2.93
C VAL A 128 7.78 2.95 3.77
N ASN A 129 7.37 2.77 5.02
CA ASN A 129 7.87 1.72 5.92
C ASN A 129 6.68 0.85 6.34
N LEU A 130 6.76 -0.45 6.06
CA LEU A 130 5.69 -1.41 6.32
C LEU A 130 6.24 -2.65 7.02
N HIS A 131 5.42 -3.17 7.93
CA HIS A 131 5.62 -4.44 8.60
C HIS A 131 4.33 -5.26 8.49
N VAL A 132 4.44 -6.48 7.97
CA VAL A 132 3.36 -7.46 7.98
C VAL A 132 3.73 -8.58 8.94
N GLN A 133 2.76 -9.01 9.74
CA GLN A 133 2.91 -10.14 10.65
C GLN A 133 1.74 -11.09 10.45
N GLU A 134 2.05 -12.39 10.48
CA GLU A 134 1.10 -13.47 10.34
C GLU A 134 1.48 -14.62 11.25
N TRP A 135 0.49 -15.35 11.76
CA TRP A 135 0.75 -16.65 12.38
C TRP A 135 0.30 -17.73 11.41
N GLY A 136 1.14 -18.76 11.25
CA GLY A 136 0.82 -19.91 10.43
C GLY A 136 1.27 -21.22 11.05
N ARG A 137 0.63 -22.31 10.60
CA ARG A 137 0.91 -23.68 11.00
C ARG A 137 0.98 -24.58 9.79
N SER A 138 1.93 -25.50 9.77
CA SER A 138 1.93 -26.67 8.87
C SER A 138 1.86 -27.96 9.70
N THR A 139 1.12 -28.95 9.21
CA THR A 139 1.09 -30.30 9.81
C THR A 139 2.16 -31.25 9.27
N VAL A 140 3.00 -30.77 8.35
CA VAL A 140 4.10 -31.56 7.74
C VAL A 140 5.40 -30.77 7.68
N ALA A 141 6.52 -31.51 7.61
CA ALA A 141 7.89 -31.00 7.53
C ALA A 141 8.14 -30.26 6.22
N ASP A 142 7.84 -28.97 6.22
CA ASP A 142 7.91 -28.10 5.04
C ASP A 142 7.85 -26.63 5.51
N TYR A 143 7.89 -25.69 4.57
CA TYR A 143 7.89 -24.26 4.86
C TYR A 143 6.53 -23.57 4.67
N ILE A 144 6.34 -22.53 5.46
CA ILE A 144 5.32 -21.49 5.31
C ILE A 144 6.04 -20.15 5.20
N ALA A 145 5.48 -19.19 4.45
CA ALA A 145 6.11 -17.89 4.29
C ALA A 145 5.10 -16.74 4.22
N VAL A 146 5.56 -15.56 4.66
CA VAL A 146 4.89 -14.27 4.52
C VAL A 146 5.79 -13.30 3.76
N ALA A 147 5.19 -12.46 2.93
CA ALA A 147 5.89 -11.43 2.18
C ALA A 147 5.03 -10.17 1.98
N ILE A 148 5.69 -9.08 1.58
CA ILE A 148 5.05 -7.87 1.09
C ILE A 148 5.30 -7.78 -0.42
N GLY A 149 4.23 -7.76 -1.22
CA GLY A 149 4.29 -7.44 -2.64
C GLY A 149 4.13 -5.94 -2.87
N GLU A 150 4.92 -5.36 -3.76
CA GLU A 150 4.80 -3.96 -4.22
C GLU A 150 4.19 -4.00 -5.62
N ASP A 151 2.99 -3.45 -5.76
CA ASP A 151 2.17 -3.51 -6.98
C ASP A 151 1.98 -4.91 -7.57
N SER A 152 2.08 -5.94 -6.72
CA SER A 152 1.96 -7.34 -7.11
C SER A 152 1.12 -8.13 -6.12
N THR A 153 0.33 -9.07 -6.65
CA THR A 153 -0.45 -10.03 -5.88
C THR A 153 0.21 -11.40 -5.78
N SER A 154 1.35 -11.61 -6.42
CA SER A 154 1.98 -12.94 -6.54
C SER A 154 3.50 -12.93 -6.45
N ALA A 155 4.12 -11.75 -6.32
CA ALA A 155 5.57 -11.61 -6.16
C ALA A 155 5.89 -10.77 -4.94
N ALA A 156 6.85 -11.24 -4.14
CA ALA A 156 7.44 -10.42 -3.09
C ALA A 156 8.20 -9.23 -3.72
N SER A 157 8.12 -8.06 -3.08
CA SER A 157 8.93 -6.91 -3.47
C SER A 157 10.42 -7.22 -3.24
N PRO A 158 11.32 -6.84 -4.17
CA PRO A 158 12.76 -6.94 -3.95
C PRO A 158 13.25 -6.00 -2.83
N ASN A 159 12.44 -5.02 -2.42
CA ASN A 159 12.74 -4.09 -1.32
C ASN A 159 12.22 -4.60 0.04
N ALA A 160 11.59 -5.79 0.06
CA ALA A 160 11.12 -6.42 1.28
C ALA A 160 12.08 -7.50 1.76
N VAL A 161 12.23 -7.61 3.08
CA VAL A 161 12.74 -8.83 3.72
C VAL A 161 11.58 -9.81 3.83
N THR A 162 11.65 -10.92 3.11
CA THR A 162 10.68 -12.03 3.20
C THR A 162 11.01 -12.91 4.39
N SER A 163 10.00 -13.58 4.96
CA SER A 163 10.18 -14.50 6.07
C SER A 163 9.53 -15.84 5.75
N SER A 164 10.29 -16.91 5.89
CA SER A 164 9.82 -18.29 5.86
C SER A 164 10.22 -19.01 7.14
N ALA A 165 9.34 -19.87 7.65
CA ALA A 165 9.64 -20.80 8.72
C ALA A 165 9.38 -22.21 8.21
N GLY A 166 10.21 -23.18 8.61
CA GLY A 166 10.10 -24.57 8.19
C GLY A 166 10.57 -25.50 9.30
N THR A 167 10.14 -26.75 9.22
CA THR A 167 10.67 -27.83 10.06
C THR A 167 11.20 -28.98 9.21
N ASP A 168 12.02 -29.84 9.82
CA ASP A 168 12.49 -31.06 9.20
C ASP A 168 11.61 -32.26 9.57
N SER A 169 11.90 -33.41 8.95
CA SER A 169 11.16 -34.65 9.17
C SER A 169 11.18 -35.19 10.61
N SER A 170 12.12 -34.72 11.46
CA SER A 170 12.19 -35.13 12.87
C SER A 170 11.21 -34.36 13.77
N SER A 171 10.69 -33.23 13.30
CA SER A 171 9.63 -32.44 13.94
C SER A 171 8.63 -31.93 12.90
N PRO A 172 7.72 -32.79 12.39
CA PRO A 172 6.95 -32.50 11.19
C PRO A 172 5.85 -31.44 11.39
N THR A 173 5.59 -30.97 12.61
CA THR A 173 4.62 -29.90 12.84
C THR A 173 5.33 -28.58 13.09
N LEU A 174 4.90 -27.54 12.36
CA LEU A 174 5.38 -26.18 12.51
C LEU A 174 4.24 -25.30 13.01
N ASP A 175 4.49 -24.52 14.06
CA ASP A 175 3.64 -23.40 14.49
C ASP A 175 4.54 -22.17 14.64
N SER A 176 4.35 -21.14 13.82
CA SER A 176 5.24 -19.97 13.82
C SER A 176 4.52 -18.66 13.57
N THR A 177 5.00 -17.61 14.23
CA THR A 177 4.78 -16.23 13.79
C THR A 177 5.83 -15.90 12.74
N LEU A 178 5.39 -15.29 11.64
CA LEU A 178 6.21 -14.84 10.53
C LEU A 178 6.07 -13.32 10.41
N SER A 179 7.13 -12.66 9.98
CA SER A 179 7.13 -11.21 9.79
C SER A 179 7.90 -10.82 8.54
N SER A 180 7.32 -9.97 7.70
CA SER A 180 8.02 -9.36 6.57
C SER A 180 8.02 -7.84 6.72
N HIS A 181 9.11 -7.20 6.30
CA HIS A 181 9.30 -5.76 6.45
C HIS A 181 9.78 -5.15 5.13
N LEU A 182 9.30 -3.96 4.80
CA LEU A 182 9.64 -3.22 3.59
C LEU A 182 9.92 -1.76 3.94
N VAL A 183 11.01 -1.23 3.39
CA VAL A 183 11.33 0.20 3.43
C VAL A 183 11.70 0.64 2.02
N VAL A 184 10.90 1.52 1.44
CA VAL A 184 11.10 1.96 0.05
C VAL A 184 10.74 3.43 -0.11
N THR A 185 11.43 4.10 -1.02
CA THR A 185 11.00 5.38 -1.59
C THR A 185 10.34 5.08 -2.95
N PRO A 186 9.02 4.88 -2.99
CA PRO A 186 8.33 4.53 -4.23
C PRO A 186 8.46 5.64 -5.28
N THR A 187 8.26 5.27 -6.53
CA THR A 187 8.13 6.23 -7.62
C THR A 187 6.89 7.12 -7.45
N VAL A 188 6.75 8.16 -8.26
CA VAL A 188 5.51 8.94 -8.30
C VAL A 188 4.37 8.08 -8.85
N GLY A 189 3.19 8.21 -8.25
CA GLY A 189 2.01 7.46 -8.67
C GLY A 189 1.24 6.80 -7.53
N TYR A 190 0.21 6.09 -7.94
CA TYR A 190 -0.53 5.18 -7.09
C TYR A 190 0.25 3.87 -6.95
N HIS A 191 0.40 3.42 -5.70
CA HIS A 191 1.04 2.16 -5.36
C HIS A 191 0.20 1.42 -4.32
N TYR A 192 0.17 0.09 -4.41
CA TYR A 192 -0.38 -0.78 -3.37
C TYR A 192 0.66 -1.76 -2.84
N TYR A 193 0.54 -2.06 -1.55
CA TYR A 193 1.41 -3.03 -0.87
C TYR A 193 0.57 -4.18 -0.35
N GLN A 194 0.74 -5.35 -0.95
CA GLN A 194 -0.06 -6.54 -0.71
C GLN A 194 0.59 -7.42 0.36
N TRP A 195 -0.18 -7.85 1.37
CA TRP A 195 0.20 -8.96 2.22
C TRP A 195 0.06 -10.26 1.44
N LEU A 196 1.17 -10.99 1.29
CA LEU A 196 1.27 -12.27 0.61
C LEU A 196 1.58 -13.41 1.57
N GLU A 197 1.04 -14.59 1.28
CA GLU A 197 1.24 -15.84 2.00
C GLU A 197 1.62 -16.99 1.05
N SER A 198 2.36 -17.97 1.54
CA SER A 198 2.55 -19.28 0.89
C SER A 198 2.69 -20.39 1.95
N GLY A 199 2.30 -21.61 1.59
CA GLY A 199 2.22 -22.72 2.52
C GLY A 199 2.63 -24.06 1.90
N SER A 200 2.70 -25.10 2.73
CA SER A 200 3.02 -26.45 2.27
C SER A 200 1.84 -27.07 1.52
N PRO A 201 2.04 -27.60 0.29
CA PRO A 201 1.01 -28.37 -0.42
C PRO A 201 0.86 -29.80 0.11
N ASN A 202 1.80 -30.26 0.95
CA ASN A 202 1.90 -31.66 1.35
C ASN A 202 1.20 -31.96 2.68
N GLY A 203 0.47 -31.00 3.25
CA GLY A 203 -0.26 -31.12 4.51
C GLY A 203 -1.30 -30.03 4.68
N ILE A 204 -1.83 -29.90 5.90
CA ILE A 204 -2.71 -28.78 6.25
C ILE A 204 -1.82 -27.59 6.62
N THR A 205 -1.89 -26.53 5.82
CA THR A 205 -1.34 -25.24 6.20
C THR A 205 -2.46 -24.29 6.61
N LEU A 206 -2.46 -23.84 7.86
CA LEU A 206 -3.44 -22.96 8.47
C LEU A 206 -2.80 -21.59 8.76
N PHE A 207 -3.47 -20.52 8.37
CA PHE A 207 -3.10 -19.13 8.67
C PHE A 207 -4.13 -18.48 9.59
N ARG A 208 -3.75 -17.40 10.29
CA ARG A 208 -4.63 -16.66 11.20
C ARG A 208 -4.67 -15.16 10.89
N GLY A 209 -5.89 -14.62 10.87
CA GLY A 209 -6.15 -13.18 10.89
C GLY A 209 -6.44 -12.75 12.33
N THR A 210 -7.70 -12.59 12.69
CA THR A 210 -8.12 -12.24 14.07
C THR A 210 -8.57 -13.48 14.84
N ALA A 211 -7.67 -14.10 15.58
CA ALA A 211 -7.93 -15.34 16.32
C ALA A 211 -7.78 -15.15 17.83
N VAL A 212 -8.52 -15.93 18.62
CA VAL A 212 -8.33 -16.02 20.08
C VAL A 212 -7.59 -17.31 20.41
N SER A 213 -6.49 -17.20 21.15
CA SER A 213 -5.70 -18.35 21.60
C SER A 213 -5.30 -18.15 23.06
N GLY A 214 -5.64 -19.11 23.93
CA GLY A 214 -5.33 -19.01 25.36
C GLY A 214 -5.95 -17.79 26.06
N GLY A 215 -7.08 -17.27 25.55
CA GLY A 215 -7.72 -16.06 26.08
C GLY A 215 -7.13 -14.73 25.56
N VAL A 216 -6.10 -14.77 24.71
CA VAL A 216 -5.48 -13.59 24.09
C VAL A 216 -5.90 -13.50 22.63
N THR A 217 -6.34 -12.32 22.18
CA THR A 217 -6.60 -12.05 20.77
C THR A 217 -5.29 -11.74 20.05
N THR A 218 -4.98 -12.52 19.03
CA THR A 218 -3.86 -12.31 18.11
C THR A 218 -4.37 -11.72 16.79
N TYR A 219 -3.63 -10.78 16.22
CA TYR A 219 -3.96 -10.13 14.95
C TYR A 219 -2.87 -10.39 13.92
N GLY A 220 -3.25 -10.96 12.78
CA GLY A 220 -2.50 -10.93 11.54
C GLY A 220 -2.83 -9.66 10.75
N GLY A 221 -1.81 -9.01 10.19
CA GLY A 221 -2.01 -7.75 9.48
C GLY A 221 -0.74 -7.03 9.07
N MET A 222 -0.94 -5.96 8.32
CA MET A 222 0.07 -5.02 7.89
C MET A 222 -0.12 -3.68 8.60
N ILE A 223 0.97 -3.12 9.12
CA ILE A 223 1.02 -1.79 9.72
C ILE A 223 2.23 -1.03 9.20
N GLY A 224 2.22 0.29 9.31
CA GLY A 224 3.38 1.10 9.01
C GLY A 224 3.05 2.57 8.87
N VAL A 225 3.90 3.28 8.13
CA VAL A 225 3.80 4.71 7.92
C VAL A 225 4.21 5.09 6.51
N VAL A 226 3.69 6.22 6.06
CA VAL A 226 4.19 6.95 4.90
C VAL A 226 4.45 8.41 5.25
N ASN A 227 5.54 8.97 4.76
CA ASN A 227 5.97 10.33 5.09
C ASN A 227 5.63 11.32 3.96
N TYR A 228 4.43 11.92 3.97
CA TYR A 228 4.05 13.05 3.10
C TYR A 228 2.76 13.77 3.53
#